data_AF-E4V5W6-F1
#
_entry.id   AF-E4V5W6-F1
#
_cell.length_a   1.000
_cell.length_b   1.000
_cell.length_c   1.000
_cell.angle_alpha   90.00
_cell.angle_beta   90.00
_cell.angle_gamma   90.00
#
_symmetry.space_group_name_H-M   'P 1'
#
loop_
_entity.id
_entity.type
_entity.pdbx_description
1 polymer ?
#
loop_
_entity_poly.entity_id
_entity_poly.type
_entity_poly.pdbx_seq_one_letter_code
_entity_poly.pdbx_strand_id
1 'polypeptide(L)'
;MAPAADIVVDETKRLVGNMEGLDLLETLESMQRRLDALEQSAKLSEEKHIRAMMTLRRPIYKSPNSISRYRRNALVYGGSVLVDLDIVQFITDDASEFGVWSSGFEDIYGMPYSYGKLISHGSKMVALADARADLELLEAFEAYRQTYLPKCDAIIRLWKAAIDDGQDPEGIFRSPAAMDLYNRIMHSFNSVLSY
;
A
#
# COMPACT_ATOMS: atom_id res chain seq x y z
N MET A 1 5.01 -57.14 30.60
CA MET A 1 4.87 -56.00 31.52
C MET A 1 5.14 -54.73 30.73
N ALA A 2 4.12 -53.92 30.48
CA ALA A 2 4.33 -52.58 29.92
C ALA A 2 4.92 -51.69 31.02
N PRO A 3 5.90 -50.82 30.72
CA PRO A 3 6.43 -49.90 31.73
C PRO A 3 5.30 -48.97 32.17
N ALA A 4 5.15 -48.79 33.48
CA ALA A 4 4.27 -47.76 34.02
C ALA A 4 4.79 -46.41 33.53
N ALA A 5 4.01 -45.70 32.72
CA ALA A 5 4.32 -44.33 32.39
C ALA A 5 4.23 -43.53 33.69
N ASP A 6 5.36 -42.94 34.12
CA ASP A 6 5.37 -42.03 35.27
C ASP A 6 4.46 -40.85 34.95
N ILE A 7 3.29 -40.84 35.56
CA ILE A 7 2.30 -39.77 35.47
C ILE A 7 2.80 -38.65 36.38
N VAL A 8 3.19 -37.55 35.77
CA VAL A 8 3.65 -36.34 36.44
C VAL A 8 2.53 -35.31 36.36
N VAL A 9 2.45 -34.47 37.39
CA VAL A 9 1.51 -33.36 37.46
C VAL A 9 2.34 -32.09 37.36
N ASP A 10 1.97 -31.18 36.45
CA ASP A 10 2.70 -29.91 36.31
C ASP A 10 2.64 -29.09 37.61
N GLU A 11 3.61 -28.19 37.82
CA GLU A 11 3.76 -27.40 39.05
C GLU A 11 2.51 -26.60 39.45
N THR A 12 1.64 -26.27 38.49
CA THR A 12 0.35 -25.58 38.71
C THR A 12 -0.80 -26.52 39.10
N LYS A 13 -0.56 -27.83 39.12
CA LYS A 13 -1.53 -28.92 39.39
C LYS A 13 -2.74 -28.95 38.45
N ARG A 14 -2.62 -28.40 37.23
CA ARG A 14 -3.73 -28.32 36.28
C ARG A 14 -3.64 -29.33 35.14
N LEU A 15 -2.43 -29.76 34.77
CA LEU A 15 -2.20 -30.76 33.72
C LEU A 15 -1.58 -32.03 34.29
N VAL A 16 -2.04 -33.19 33.78
CA VAL A 16 -1.59 -34.53 34.20
C VAL A 16 -1.22 -35.31 32.95
N GLY A 17 0.02 -35.80 32.87
CA GLY A 17 0.53 -36.49 31.70
C GLY A 17 1.88 -37.16 31.98
N ASN A 18 2.44 -37.86 30.99
CA ASN A 18 3.84 -38.27 31.09
C ASN A 18 4.76 -37.04 30.96
N MET A 19 5.96 -37.12 31.51
CA MET A 19 6.91 -36.00 31.54
C MET A 19 7.19 -35.44 30.14
N GLU A 20 7.32 -36.31 29.13
CA GLU A 20 7.51 -35.91 27.73
C GLU A 20 6.33 -35.11 27.14
N GLY A 21 5.09 -35.48 27.52
CA GLY A 21 3.89 -34.77 27.07
C GLY A 21 3.72 -33.41 27.72
N LEU A 22 4.11 -33.27 29.00
CA LEU A 22 4.10 -31.99 29.71
C LEU A 22 5.19 -31.04 29.17
N ASP A 23 6.40 -31.55 28.92
CA ASP A 23 7.51 -30.78 28.34
C ASP A 23 7.17 -30.30 26.91
N LEU A 24 6.47 -31.13 26.13
CA LEU A 24 5.95 -30.73 24.82
C LEU A 24 4.89 -29.63 24.91
N LEU A 25 3.97 -29.70 25.88
CA LEU A 25 2.94 -28.66 26.09
C LEU A 25 3.58 -27.33 26.49
N GLU A 26 4.55 -27.35 27.40
CA GLU A 26 5.30 -26.15 27.80
C GLU A 26 6.06 -25.54 26.62
N THR A 27 6.65 -26.38 25.77
CA THR A 27 7.31 -25.95 24.53
C THR A 27 6.32 -25.29 23.56
N LEU A 28 5.13 -25.86 23.37
CA LEU A 28 4.09 -25.29 22.51
C LEU A 28 3.57 -23.94 23.05
N GLU A 29 3.35 -23.83 24.35
CA GLU A 29 2.97 -22.54 24.97
C GLU A 29 4.07 -21.49 24.81
N SER A 30 5.33 -21.88 24.98
CA SER A 30 6.48 -21.00 24.77
C SER A 30 6.57 -20.53 23.30
N MET A 31 6.33 -21.44 22.34
CA MET A 31 6.25 -21.09 20.92
C MET A 31 5.08 -20.14 20.62
N GLN A 32 3.90 -20.37 21.20
CA GLN A 32 2.74 -19.50 21.03
C GLN A 32 3.06 -18.08 21.53
N ARG A 33 3.61 -17.94 22.75
CA ARG A 33 4.01 -16.64 23.30
C ARG A 33 5.04 -15.92 22.42
N ARG A 34 5.98 -16.66 21.82
CA ARG A 34 6.97 -16.11 20.88
C ARG A 34 6.32 -15.64 19.59
N LEU A 35 5.36 -16.39 19.05
CA LEU A 35 4.60 -15.98 17.86
C LEU A 35 3.79 -14.70 18.14
N ASP A 36 3.09 -14.63 19.26
CA ASP A 36 2.32 -13.46 19.66
C ASP A 36 3.24 -12.22 19.82
N ALA A 37 4.42 -12.40 20.43
CA ALA A 37 5.41 -11.34 20.58
C ALA A 37 5.99 -10.87 19.23
N LEU A 38 6.25 -11.80 18.31
CA LEU A 38 6.70 -11.47 16.96
C LEU A 38 5.62 -10.73 16.18
N GLU A 39 4.36 -11.14 16.25
CA GLU A 39 3.24 -10.48 15.61
C GLU A 39 3.06 -9.05 16.13
N GLN A 40 3.12 -8.85 17.45
CA GLN A 40 3.08 -7.52 18.06
C GLN A 40 4.27 -6.66 17.61
N SER A 41 5.48 -7.22 17.54
CA SER A 41 6.67 -6.50 17.09
C SER A 41 6.56 -6.08 15.62
N ALA A 42 5.98 -6.93 14.77
CA ALA A 42 5.75 -6.66 13.36
C ALA A 42 4.73 -5.54 13.20
N LYS A 43 3.59 -5.62 13.89
CA LYS A 43 2.57 -4.55 13.92
C LYS A 43 3.17 -3.21 14.35
N LEU A 44 3.92 -3.18 15.46
CA LEU A 44 4.57 -1.96 15.93
C LEU A 44 5.59 -1.40 14.92
N SER A 45 6.30 -2.27 14.20
CA SER A 45 7.23 -1.87 13.15
C SER A 45 6.51 -1.26 11.94
N GLU A 46 5.42 -1.90 11.50
CA GLU A 46 4.57 -1.42 10.42
C GLU A 46 3.93 -0.06 10.75
N GLU A 47 3.35 0.09 11.95
CA GLU A 47 2.79 1.38 12.38
C GLU A 47 3.84 2.49 12.41
N LYS A 48 5.06 2.19 12.90
CA LYS A 48 6.16 3.16 12.90
C LYS A 48 6.56 3.56 11.48
N HIS A 49 6.61 2.59 10.58
CA HIS A 49 6.90 2.82 9.16
C HIS A 49 5.84 3.72 8.51
N ILE A 50 4.56 3.38 8.66
CA ILE A 50 3.45 4.16 8.10
C ILE A 50 3.44 5.58 8.69
N ARG A 51 3.60 5.75 10.00
CA ARG A 51 3.68 7.10 10.62
C ARG A 51 4.87 7.92 10.13
N ALA A 52 6.01 7.28 9.85
CA ALA A 52 7.15 7.95 9.24
C ALA A 52 6.81 8.41 7.81
N MET A 53 6.23 7.54 6.98
CA MET A 53 5.80 7.87 5.62
C MET A 53 4.73 8.98 5.61
N MET A 54 3.76 8.91 6.52
CA MET A 54 2.78 9.98 6.73
C MET A 54 3.45 11.32 7.02
N THR A 55 4.47 11.35 7.89
CA THR A 55 5.18 12.59 8.23
C THR A 55 5.88 13.18 7.00
N LEU A 56 6.48 12.33 6.16
CA LEU A 56 7.15 12.74 4.93
C LEU A 56 6.15 13.25 3.87
N ARG A 57 4.98 12.60 3.75
CA ARG A 57 4.00 12.89 2.68
C ARG A 57 2.94 13.93 3.07
N ARG A 58 2.71 14.18 4.36
CA ARG A 58 1.72 15.15 4.89
C ARG A 58 1.78 16.55 4.23
N PRO A 59 2.95 17.12 3.89
CA PRO A 59 3.02 18.42 3.21
C PRO A 59 2.43 18.43 1.79
N ILE A 60 2.41 17.28 1.11
CA ILE A 60 1.80 17.10 -0.22
C ILE A 60 0.26 17.19 -0.08
N TYR A 61 -0.29 16.64 1.00
CA TYR A 61 -1.73 16.54 1.22
C TYR A 61 -2.36 17.74 1.98
N LYS A 62 -1.58 18.53 2.73
CA LYS A 62 -2.10 19.56 3.66
C LYS A 62 -1.80 21.01 3.33
N SER A 63 -1.15 21.36 2.22
CA SER A 63 -0.79 22.75 1.95
C SER A 63 -0.86 23.17 0.47
N PRO A 64 -2.04 23.66 0.01
CA PRO A 64 -2.15 24.39 -1.26
C PRO A 64 -1.47 25.77 -1.20
N ASN A 65 -1.34 26.36 0.00
CA ASN A 65 -0.97 27.77 0.19
C ASN A 65 0.53 28.03 0.42
N SER A 66 1.38 27.00 0.43
CA SER A 66 2.84 27.19 0.43
C SER A 66 3.49 26.43 -0.73
N ILE A 67 3.40 27.05 -1.91
CA ILE A 67 3.94 26.56 -3.17
C ILE A 67 5.38 26.03 -3.02
N SER A 68 6.20 26.63 -2.14
CA SER A 68 7.60 26.26 -1.92
C SER A 68 7.86 25.02 -1.06
N ARG A 69 6.94 24.58 -0.18
CA ARG A 69 7.07 23.31 0.57
C ARG A 69 6.39 22.15 -0.14
N TYR A 70 5.28 22.44 -0.83
CA TYR A 70 4.61 21.50 -1.73
C TYR A 70 5.58 21.06 -2.84
N ARG A 71 6.20 22.01 -3.56
CA ARG A 71 7.21 21.71 -4.60
C ARG A 71 8.42 20.95 -4.04
N ARG A 72 8.96 21.32 -2.88
CA ARG A 72 10.15 20.67 -2.30
C ARG A 72 9.93 19.24 -1.82
N ASN A 73 8.75 18.89 -1.31
CA ASN A 73 8.48 17.52 -0.86
C ASN A 73 7.95 16.62 -1.99
N ALA A 74 7.23 17.19 -2.95
CA ALA A 74 6.95 16.51 -4.22
C ALA A 74 8.25 16.08 -4.91
N LEU A 75 9.23 17.00 -5.01
CA LEU A 75 10.55 16.77 -5.62
C LEU A 75 11.37 15.59 -5.06
N VAL A 76 11.10 15.11 -3.85
CA VAL A 76 11.94 14.09 -3.18
C VAL A 76 11.33 12.69 -3.21
N TYR A 77 10.01 12.54 -3.36
CA TYR A 77 9.35 11.24 -3.13
C TYR A 77 8.41 10.75 -4.24
N GLY A 78 8.08 11.58 -5.24
CA GLY A 78 7.19 11.20 -6.33
C GLY A 78 5.84 10.59 -5.90
N GLY A 79 5.15 10.00 -6.88
CA GLY A 79 4.02 9.11 -6.67
C GLY A 79 4.46 7.77 -6.10
N SER A 80 3.73 7.27 -5.10
CA SER A 80 3.80 5.88 -4.68
C SER A 80 2.43 5.44 -4.17
N VAL A 81 1.60 4.96 -5.10
CA VAL A 81 0.18 4.69 -4.88
C VAL A 81 -0.02 3.66 -3.77
N LEU A 82 0.84 2.64 -3.70
CA LEU A 82 0.73 1.60 -2.66
C LEU A 82 1.02 2.15 -1.27
N VAL A 83 2.07 2.98 -1.12
CA VAL A 83 2.38 3.63 0.16
C VAL A 83 1.25 4.57 0.57
N ASP A 84 0.68 5.33 -0.37
CA ASP A 84 -0.42 6.23 -0.08
C ASP A 84 -1.71 5.49 0.26
N LEU A 85 -1.96 4.31 -0.34
CA LEU A 85 -3.06 3.44 0.05
C LEU A 85 -2.87 2.93 1.49
N ASP A 86 -1.67 2.47 1.86
CA ASP A 86 -1.36 2.02 3.22
C ASP A 86 -1.60 3.15 4.25
N ILE A 87 -1.20 4.39 3.90
CA ILE A 87 -1.44 5.56 4.74
C ILE A 87 -2.94 5.82 4.92
N VAL A 88 -3.71 5.90 3.82
CA VAL A 88 -5.14 6.20 3.87
C VAL A 88 -5.89 5.09 4.64
N GLN A 89 -5.48 3.84 4.46
CA GLN A 89 -6.02 2.70 5.19
C GLN A 89 -5.72 2.81 6.70
N PHE A 90 -4.50 3.19 7.08
CA PHE A 90 -4.07 3.33 8.47
C PHE A 90 -4.85 4.40 9.26
N ILE A 91 -5.38 5.42 8.59
CA ILE A 91 -6.11 6.53 9.22
C ILE A 91 -7.63 6.46 9.04
N THR A 92 -8.16 5.34 8.54
CA THR A 92 -9.60 5.20 8.24
C THR A 92 -10.50 5.47 9.46
N ASP A 93 -10.00 5.23 10.67
CA ASP A 93 -10.73 5.45 11.92
C ASP A 93 -10.80 6.93 12.36
N ASP A 94 -9.94 7.80 11.80
CA ASP A 94 -9.99 9.25 12.02
C ASP A 94 -10.68 9.91 10.83
N ALA A 95 -11.99 10.17 10.95
CA ALA A 95 -12.80 10.72 9.86
C ALA A 95 -12.29 12.05 9.29
N SER A 96 -11.66 12.90 10.12
CA SER A 96 -11.13 14.18 9.67
C SER A 96 -9.83 14.01 8.89
N GLU A 97 -8.90 13.20 9.38
CA GLU A 97 -7.66 12.89 8.65
C GLU A 97 -7.99 12.10 7.37
N PHE A 98 -8.86 11.08 7.46
CA PHE A 98 -9.31 10.31 6.31
C PHE A 98 -9.88 11.20 5.20
N GLY A 99 -10.72 12.18 5.52
CA GLY A 99 -11.28 13.10 4.52
C GLY A 99 -10.20 13.91 3.78
N VAL A 100 -9.21 14.42 4.49
CA VAL A 100 -8.10 15.19 3.89
C VAL A 100 -7.24 14.31 3.00
N TRP A 101 -6.86 13.13 3.48
CA TRP A 101 -5.96 12.23 2.76
C TRP A 101 -6.64 11.53 1.58
N SER A 102 -7.90 11.12 1.71
CA SER A 102 -8.66 10.54 0.59
C SER A 102 -8.94 11.54 -0.52
N SER A 103 -9.22 12.81 -0.19
CA SER A 103 -9.35 13.88 -1.19
C SER A 103 -8.02 14.13 -1.91
N GLY A 104 -6.92 14.29 -1.17
CA GLY A 104 -5.61 14.49 -1.79
C GLY A 104 -5.15 13.29 -2.61
N PHE A 105 -5.55 12.06 -2.23
CA PHE A 105 -5.27 10.85 -3.00
C PHE A 105 -5.98 10.93 -4.36
N GLU A 106 -7.24 11.35 -4.38
CA GLU A 106 -7.99 11.51 -5.63
C GLU A 106 -7.38 12.59 -6.54
N ASP A 107 -6.94 13.71 -5.98
CA ASP A 107 -6.27 14.77 -6.74
C ASP A 107 -4.97 14.26 -7.40
N ILE A 108 -4.15 13.54 -6.63
CA ILE A 108 -2.82 13.04 -7.06
C ILE A 108 -2.93 11.88 -8.06
N TYR A 109 -3.84 10.92 -7.82
CA TYR A 109 -3.92 9.68 -8.60
C TYR A 109 -5.08 9.65 -9.61
N GLY A 110 -5.96 10.66 -9.62
CA GLY A 110 -7.05 10.77 -10.59
C GLY A 110 -8.16 9.75 -10.39
N MET A 111 -8.18 9.09 -9.23
CA MET A 111 -9.19 8.11 -8.87
C MET A 111 -9.49 8.17 -7.37
N PRO A 112 -10.77 8.01 -6.97
CA PRO A 112 -11.12 7.93 -5.56
C PRO A 112 -10.41 6.77 -4.85
N TYR A 113 -10.15 6.91 -3.55
CA TYR A 113 -9.57 5.85 -2.71
C TYR A 113 -10.36 4.53 -2.78
N SER A 114 -11.69 4.61 -2.93
CA SER A 114 -12.56 3.43 -3.06
C SER A 114 -12.21 2.54 -4.26
N TYR A 115 -11.72 3.14 -5.34
CA TYR A 115 -11.18 2.45 -6.50
C TYR A 115 -9.71 2.08 -6.28
N GLY A 116 -8.89 2.99 -5.77
CA GLY A 116 -7.46 2.77 -5.55
C GLY A 116 -7.15 1.50 -4.74
N LYS A 117 -7.93 1.22 -3.68
CA LYS A 117 -7.77 0.01 -2.84
C LYS A 117 -8.00 -1.32 -3.57
N LEU A 118 -8.52 -1.30 -4.80
CA LEU A 118 -8.73 -2.47 -5.64
C LEU A 118 -7.54 -2.76 -6.57
N ILE A 119 -6.52 -1.89 -6.57
CA ILE A 119 -5.29 -2.10 -7.34
C ILE A 119 -4.51 -3.26 -6.72
N SER A 120 -4.18 -4.24 -7.55
CA SER A 120 -3.29 -5.33 -7.15
C SER A 120 -1.83 -4.88 -7.16
N HIS A 121 -1.00 -5.32 -6.20
CA HIS A 121 0.42 -4.94 -6.11
C HIS A 121 1.23 -5.18 -7.39
N GLY A 122 0.91 -6.23 -8.16
CA GLY A 122 1.57 -6.56 -9.44
C GLY A 122 0.94 -5.92 -10.68
N SER A 123 -0.05 -5.05 -10.50
CA SER A 123 -0.80 -4.45 -11.60
C SER A 123 0.00 -3.42 -12.38
N LYS A 124 -0.28 -3.29 -13.68
CA LYS A 124 0.21 -2.16 -14.49
C LYS A 124 -0.39 -0.83 -14.04
N MET A 125 -1.52 -0.86 -13.34
CA MET A 125 -2.10 0.33 -12.73
C MET A 125 -1.22 0.96 -11.66
N VAL A 126 -0.38 0.18 -10.97
CA VAL A 126 0.57 0.74 -9.99
C VAL A 126 1.51 1.72 -10.69
N ALA A 127 2.21 1.24 -11.72
CA ALA A 127 3.14 2.08 -12.49
C ALA A 127 2.44 3.25 -13.19
N LEU A 128 1.22 3.05 -13.69
CA LEU A 128 0.43 4.13 -14.30
C LEU A 128 0.02 5.20 -13.28
N ALA A 129 -0.44 4.80 -12.10
CA ALA A 129 -0.86 5.71 -11.04
C ALA A 129 0.33 6.51 -10.50
N ASP A 130 1.47 5.86 -10.28
CA ASP A 130 2.73 6.52 -9.89
C ASP A 130 3.17 7.53 -10.94
N ALA A 131 3.15 7.14 -12.22
CA ALA A 131 3.46 8.04 -13.32
C ALA A 131 2.50 9.25 -13.36
N ARG A 132 1.19 9.04 -13.23
CA ARG A 132 0.24 10.14 -13.18
C ARG A 132 0.55 11.10 -12.03
N ALA A 133 0.79 10.57 -10.83
CA ALA A 133 1.15 11.37 -9.67
C ALA A 133 2.43 12.17 -9.91
N ASP A 134 3.44 11.58 -10.56
CA ASP A 134 4.65 12.29 -10.94
C ASP A 134 4.41 13.42 -11.96
N LEU A 135 3.54 13.22 -12.96
CA LEU A 135 3.14 14.30 -13.88
C LEU A 135 2.47 15.46 -13.14
N GLU A 136 1.66 15.15 -12.13
CA GLU A 136 0.92 16.13 -11.35
C GLU A 136 1.84 16.89 -10.38
N LEU A 137 2.74 16.18 -9.72
CA LEU A 137 3.53 16.69 -8.59
C LEU A 137 4.89 17.24 -8.99
N LEU A 138 5.59 16.62 -9.94
CA LEU A 138 7.00 16.91 -10.22
C LEU A 138 7.18 17.96 -11.32
N GLU A 139 8.03 18.96 -11.05
CA GLU A 139 8.38 20.01 -12.01
C GLU A 139 9.14 19.45 -13.23
N ALA A 140 9.91 18.37 -13.05
CA ALA A 140 10.61 17.68 -14.15
C ALA A 140 9.67 17.21 -15.27
N PHE A 141 8.39 16.98 -14.96
CA PHE A 141 7.38 16.54 -15.91
C PHE A 141 6.44 17.66 -16.38
N GLU A 142 6.69 18.92 -16.03
CA GLU A 142 5.82 20.07 -16.37
C GLU A 142 5.56 20.17 -17.89
N ALA A 143 6.61 20.02 -18.70
CA ALA A 143 6.51 20.06 -20.17
C ALA A 143 5.69 18.89 -20.76
N TYR A 144 5.57 17.78 -20.02
CA TYR A 144 4.90 16.56 -20.44
C TYR A 144 3.46 16.47 -19.93
N ARG A 145 3.12 17.23 -18.88
CA ARG A 145 1.84 17.18 -18.17
C ARG A 145 0.63 17.29 -19.10
N GLN A 146 0.58 18.34 -19.93
CA GLN A 146 -0.57 18.55 -20.83
C GLN A 146 -0.78 17.41 -21.84
N THR A 147 0.29 16.72 -22.22
CA THR A 147 0.23 15.65 -23.22
C THR A 147 -0.11 14.30 -22.60
N TYR A 148 0.41 14.00 -21.40
CA TYR A 148 0.36 12.65 -20.83
C TYR A 148 -0.62 12.49 -19.67
N LEU A 149 -0.95 13.57 -18.94
CA LEU A 149 -1.95 13.51 -17.87
C LEU A 149 -3.33 13.04 -18.40
N PRO A 150 -3.86 13.60 -19.51
CA PRO A 150 -5.15 13.15 -20.06
C PRO A 150 -5.15 11.70 -20.55
N LYS A 151 -3.97 11.18 -20.93
CA LYS A 151 -3.79 9.79 -21.37
C LYS A 151 -3.83 8.83 -20.19
N CYS A 152 -3.21 9.21 -19.07
CA CYS A 152 -3.31 8.47 -17.82
C CYS A 152 -4.78 8.42 -17.36
N ASP A 153 -5.46 9.58 -17.36
CA ASP A 153 -6.89 9.69 -16.99
C ASP A 153 -7.80 8.86 -17.90
N ALA A 154 -7.45 8.69 -19.18
CA ALA A 154 -8.20 7.83 -20.08
C ALA A 154 -8.10 6.35 -19.68
N ILE A 155 -6.90 5.85 -19.36
CA ILE A 155 -6.72 4.47 -18.92
C ILE A 155 -7.39 4.24 -17.55
N ILE A 156 -7.26 5.19 -16.62
CA ILE A 156 -7.92 5.13 -15.31
C ILE A 156 -9.45 5.05 -15.47
N ARG A 157 -10.03 5.84 -16.38
CA ARG A 157 -11.47 5.77 -16.68
C ARG A 157 -11.89 4.40 -17.22
N LEU A 158 -11.10 3.80 -18.12
CA LEU A 158 -11.36 2.45 -18.62
C LEU A 158 -11.27 1.40 -17.49
N TRP A 159 -10.27 1.53 -16.63
CA TRP A 159 -10.08 0.64 -15.49
C TRP A 159 -11.25 0.72 -14.50
N LYS A 160 -11.70 1.94 -14.17
CA LYS A 160 -12.87 2.16 -13.31
C LYS A 160 -14.15 1.60 -13.93
N ALA A 161 -14.36 1.83 -15.23
CA ALA A 161 -15.53 1.28 -15.94
C ALA A 161 -15.57 -0.25 -15.89
N ALA A 162 -14.42 -0.92 -16.05
CA ALA A 162 -14.34 -2.37 -15.91
C ALA A 162 -14.75 -2.86 -14.51
N ILE A 163 -14.38 -2.12 -13.45
CA ILE A 163 -14.82 -2.42 -12.08
C ILE A 163 -16.32 -2.24 -11.94
N ASP A 164 -16.85 -1.11 -12.42
CA ASP A 164 -18.27 -0.78 -12.33
C ASP A 164 -19.14 -1.81 -13.08
N ASP A 165 -18.63 -2.35 -14.19
CA ASP A 165 -19.27 -3.37 -15.01
C ASP A 165 -19.06 -4.81 -14.47
N GLY A 166 -18.35 -4.99 -13.34
CA GLY A 166 -18.05 -6.30 -12.75
C GLY A 166 -17.09 -7.16 -13.57
N GLN A 167 -16.29 -6.54 -14.43
CA GLN A 167 -15.27 -7.18 -15.25
C GLN A 167 -13.91 -7.22 -14.54
N ASP A 168 -12.99 -8.05 -15.04
CA ASP A 168 -11.58 -8.03 -14.62
C ASP A 168 -10.93 -6.72 -15.09
N PRO A 169 -10.57 -5.81 -14.17
CA PRO A 169 -10.05 -4.50 -14.57
C PRO A 169 -8.61 -4.57 -15.09
N GLU A 170 -7.87 -5.64 -14.80
CA GLU A 170 -6.57 -5.91 -15.45
C GLU A 170 -6.75 -6.33 -16.91
N GLY A 171 -7.96 -6.77 -17.27
CA GLY A 171 -8.34 -7.11 -18.65
C GLY A 171 -8.18 -5.94 -19.63
N ILE A 172 -8.23 -4.69 -19.16
CA ILE A 172 -8.07 -3.51 -20.03
C ILE A 172 -6.74 -3.53 -20.78
N PHE A 173 -5.67 -4.03 -20.14
CA PHE A 173 -4.33 -4.08 -20.73
C PHE A 173 -4.14 -5.18 -21.77
N ARG A 174 -5.15 -6.04 -21.96
CA ARG A 174 -5.16 -7.03 -23.06
C ARG A 174 -5.59 -6.39 -24.39
N SER A 175 -6.23 -5.21 -24.34
CA SER A 175 -6.57 -4.44 -25.54
C SER A 175 -5.32 -3.80 -26.14
N PRO A 176 -5.03 -3.99 -27.45
CA PRO A 176 -3.89 -3.37 -28.11
C PRO A 176 -3.86 -1.84 -27.94
N ALA A 177 -5.01 -1.18 -28.02
CA ALA A 177 -5.10 0.27 -27.91
C ALA A 177 -4.70 0.79 -26.52
N ALA A 178 -5.19 0.13 -25.45
CA ALA A 178 -4.86 0.50 -24.08
C ALA A 178 -3.39 0.17 -23.76
N MET A 179 -2.90 -0.97 -24.25
CA MET A 179 -1.52 -1.39 -24.04
C MET A 179 -0.52 -0.50 -24.78
N ASP A 180 -0.82 -0.10 -26.03
CA ASP A 180 0.01 0.85 -26.78
C ASP A 180 0.05 2.22 -26.11
N LEU A 181 -1.09 2.69 -25.60
CA LEU A 181 -1.16 3.94 -24.87
C LEU A 181 -0.34 3.88 -23.57
N TYR A 182 -0.49 2.82 -22.79
CA TYR A 182 0.30 2.56 -21.59
C TYR A 182 1.81 2.56 -21.90
N ASN A 183 2.23 1.78 -22.90
CA ASN A 183 3.64 1.68 -23.28
C ASN A 183 4.23 3.02 -23.70
N ARG A 184 3.48 3.85 -24.43
CA ARG A 184 3.92 5.20 -24.83
C ARG A 184 4.08 6.13 -23.63
N ILE A 185 3.17 6.05 -22.65
CA ILE A 185 3.29 6.80 -21.40
C ILE A 185 4.59 6.33 -20.71
N MET A 186 4.69 5.04 -20.36
CA MET A 186 5.84 4.50 -19.61
C MET A 186 7.19 4.76 -20.30
N HIS A 187 7.27 4.63 -21.63
CA HIS A 187 8.49 4.91 -22.37
C HIS A 187 8.94 6.37 -22.22
N SER A 188 7.99 7.31 -22.23
CA SER A 188 8.27 8.73 -22.06
C SER A 188 8.66 9.09 -20.63
N PHE A 189 8.18 8.34 -19.64
CA PHE A 189 8.59 8.52 -18.25
C PHE A 189 10.01 8.04 -18.00
N ASN A 190 10.32 6.83 -18.49
CA ASN A 190 11.63 6.24 -18.32
C ASN A 190 12.73 7.06 -19.00
N SER A 191 12.42 7.75 -20.10
CA SER A 191 13.40 8.61 -20.78
C SER A 191 13.72 9.89 -20.01
N VAL A 192 12.77 10.43 -19.22
CA VAL A 192 12.98 11.62 -18.38
C VAL A 192 13.78 11.29 -17.13
N LEU A 193 13.57 10.10 -16.54
CA LEU A 193 14.29 9.63 -15.35
C LEU A 193 15.74 9.15 -15.62
N SER A 194 16.16 9.10 -16.89
CA SER A 194 17.49 8.61 -17.30
C SER A 194 18.55 9.72 -17.44
N TYR A 195 18.24 10.95 -17.02
CA TYR A 195 19.14 12.11 -16.98
C TYR A 195 19.44 12.54 -15.55
#